data_AF-A0A965GQ83-F1
#
_entry.id   AF-A0A965GQ83-F1
#
_cell.length_a   1.000
_cell.length_b   1.000
_cell.length_c   1.000
_cell.angle_alpha   90.00
_cell.angle_beta   90.00
_cell.angle_gamma   90.00
#
_symmetry.space_group_name_H-M   'P 1'
#
loop_
_entity.id
_entity.type
_entity.pdbx_description
1 polymer ?
#
loop_
_entity_poly.entity_id
_entity_poly.type
_entity_poly.pdbx_seq_one_letter_code
_entity_poly.pdbx_strand_id
1 'polypeptide(L)'
;MTFCEACHARLGMGERFAMSVAGPLAGFALAVPAAALCVFAKTDAMFLLASGLVVMNLLTSAANLLPVYPLDGGHATEAALRGLVGGRAIGEYAAIMVSGACLTALVGASVWYGGDINLVGRLNIAFNLLMLVGGNLARVMRSD
;
A
#
# COMPACT_ATOMS: atom_id res chain seq x y z
N MET A 1 18.94 5.41 -10.78
CA MET A 1 18.08 5.58 -9.58
C MET A 1 18.83 6.26 -8.41
N THR A 2 19.83 7.10 -8.65
CA THR A 2 20.79 7.53 -7.61
C THR A 2 20.45 8.83 -6.87
N PHE A 3 19.65 9.73 -7.46
CA PHE A 3 19.30 10.99 -6.80
C PHE A 3 18.24 10.85 -5.70
N CYS A 4 17.29 9.91 -5.85
CA CYS A 4 16.24 9.69 -4.87
C CYS A 4 16.77 8.97 -3.62
N GLU A 5 17.65 7.97 -3.78
CA GLU A 5 18.26 7.25 -2.65
C GLU A 5 19.12 8.17 -1.77
N ALA A 6 19.88 9.08 -2.37
CA ALA A 6 20.70 10.03 -1.63
C ALA A 6 19.86 11.03 -0.81
N CYS A 7 18.69 11.43 -1.33
CA CYS A 7 17.75 12.31 -0.62
C CYS A 7 17.02 11.54 0.50
N HIS A 8 16.59 10.31 0.22
CA HIS A 8 15.97 9.43 1.23
C HIS A 8 16.93 9.12 2.37
N ALA A 9 18.22 8.92 2.10
CA ALA A 9 19.24 8.62 3.11
C ALA A 9 19.44 9.73 4.16
N ARG A 10 19.03 10.97 3.87
CA ARG A 10 19.15 12.11 4.80
C ARG A 10 17.89 12.42 5.60
N LEU A 11 16.74 11.86 5.23
CA LEU A 11 15.48 12.12 5.92
C LEU A 11 15.39 11.29 7.21
N GLY A 12 15.00 11.94 8.31
CA GLY A 12 14.72 11.28 9.57
C GLY A 12 13.58 10.27 9.43
N MET A 13 13.48 9.29 10.33
CA MET A 13 12.40 8.29 10.28
C MET A 13 11.00 8.93 10.29
N GLY A 14 10.83 10.04 11.01
CA GLY A 14 9.57 10.79 11.04
C GLY A 14 9.21 11.45 9.70
N GLU A 15 10.19 11.95 8.95
CA GLU A 15 9.95 12.55 7.63
C GLU A 15 9.59 11.50 6.59
N ARG A 16 10.23 10.32 6.65
CA ARG A 16 9.88 9.20 5.77
C ARG A 16 8.46 8.72 6.00
N PHE A 17 8.04 8.63 7.26
CA PHE A 17 6.66 8.32 7.63
C PHE A 17 5.69 9.42 7.18
N ALA A 18 6.05 10.69 7.37
CA ALA A 18 5.22 11.81 6.93
C ALA A 18 5.05 11.82 5.40
N MET A 19 6.11 11.57 4.63
CA MET A 19 6.02 11.48 3.17
C MET A 19 5.16 10.30 2.71
N SER A 20 5.29 9.13 3.33
CA SER A 20 4.48 7.97 2.95
C SER A 20 3.00 8.17 3.28
N VAL A 21 2.67 8.87 4.36
CA VAL A 21 1.26 9.16 4.70
C VAL A 21 0.71 10.37 3.91
N ALA A 22 1.58 11.27 3.42
CA ALA A 22 1.15 12.46 2.68
C ALA A 22 0.43 12.12 1.36
N GLY A 23 0.87 11.09 0.63
CA GLY A 23 0.22 10.64 -0.61
C GLY A 23 -1.24 10.20 -0.39
N PRO A 24 -1.50 9.21 0.47
CA PRO A 24 -2.84 8.81 0.87
C PRO A 24 -3.68 9.96 1.42
N LEU A 25 -3.12 10.82 2.28
CA LEU A 25 -3.82 11.98 2.83
C LEU A 25 -4.26 12.96 1.75
N ALA A 26 -3.42 13.21 0.74
CA ALA A 26 -3.78 14.08 -0.37
C ALA A 26 -4.97 13.52 -1.17
N GLY A 27 -5.01 12.22 -1.41
CA GLY A 27 -6.16 11.59 -2.08
C GLY A 27 -7.44 11.65 -1.23
N PHE A 28 -7.36 11.44 0.09
CA PHE A 28 -8.49 11.67 1.00
C PHE A 28 -8.96 13.13 0.98
N ALA A 29 -8.01 14.08 0.98
CA ALA A 29 -8.33 15.50 0.90
C ALA A 29 -9.02 15.87 -0.42
N LEU A 30 -8.67 15.24 -1.55
CA LEU A 30 -9.32 15.42 -2.84
C LEU A 30 -10.72 14.78 -2.91
N ALA A 31 -10.98 13.74 -2.13
CA ALA A 31 -12.31 13.13 -2.06
C ALA A 31 -13.36 14.09 -1.46
N VAL A 32 -12.97 14.98 -0.55
CA VAL A 32 -13.89 15.94 0.11
C VAL A 32 -14.53 16.94 -0.88
N PRO A 33 -13.77 17.71 -1.68
CA PRO A 33 -14.36 18.61 -2.68
C PRO A 33 -15.06 17.83 -3.80
N ALA A 34 -14.58 16.64 -4.17
CA ALA A 34 -15.29 15.78 -5.12
C ALA A 34 -16.67 15.36 -4.59
N ALA A 35 -16.79 15.07 -3.29
CA ALA A 35 -18.07 14.78 -2.65
C ALA A 35 -18.98 16.02 -2.61
N ALA A 36 -18.41 17.21 -2.38
CA ALA A 36 -19.16 18.46 -2.47
C ALA A 36 -19.72 18.68 -3.90
N LEU A 37 -18.96 18.34 -4.95
CA LEU A 37 -19.43 18.40 -6.34
C LEU A 37 -20.64 17.49 -6.61
N CYS A 38 -20.76 16.35 -5.91
CA CYS A 38 -21.95 15.49 -6.02
C CYS A 38 -23.22 16.21 -5.57
N VAL A 39 -23.16 17.08 -4.54
CA VAL A 39 -24.31 17.84 -4.02
C VAL A 39 -24.79 18.89 -5.02
N PHE A 40 -23.87 19.46 -5.79
CA PHE A 40 -24.17 20.49 -6.80
C PHE A 40 -24.38 19.93 -8.20
N ALA A 41 -24.35 18.61 -8.37
CA ALA A 41 -24.55 17.97 -9.66
C ALA A 41 -25.98 18.20 -10.16
N LYS A 42 -26.11 18.82 -11.32
CA LYS A 42 -27.43 19.13 -11.95
C LYS A 42 -27.87 18.07 -12.96
N THR A 43 -26.99 17.13 -13.30
CA THR A 43 -27.24 16.08 -14.28
C THR A 43 -26.69 14.76 -13.76
N ASP A 44 -27.29 13.66 -14.19
CA ASP A 44 -26.86 12.30 -13.82
C ASP A 44 -25.43 12.03 -14.26
N ALA A 45 -25.03 12.53 -15.43
CA ALA A 45 -23.65 12.40 -15.92
C ALA A 45 -22.64 13.12 -15.01
N MET A 46 -22.98 14.31 -14.52
CA MET A 46 -22.12 15.07 -13.61
C MET A 46 -22.03 14.39 -12.23
N PHE A 47 -23.14 13.81 -11.75
CA PHE A 47 -23.16 13.03 -10.52
C PHE A 47 -22.32 11.75 -10.66
N LEU A 48 -22.41 11.02 -11.78
CA LEU A 48 -21.61 9.83 -12.07
C LEU A 48 -20.11 10.13 -12.10
N LEU A 49 -19.70 11.25 -12.71
CA LEU A 49 -18.30 11.66 -12.76
C LEU A 49 -17.78 12.08 -11.38
N ALA A 50 -18.55 12.89 -10.64
CA ALA A 50 -18.17 13.33 -9.30
C ALA A 50 -18.11 12.15 -8.32
N SER A 51 -19.11 11.27 -8.34
CA SER A 51 -19.14 10.08 -7.48
C SER A 51 -18.02 9.10 -7.83
N GLY A 52 -17.70 8.92 -9.12
CA GLY A 52 -16.54 8.16 -9.57
C GLY A 52 -15.22 8.74 -9.06
N LEU A 53 -15.05 10.08 -9.08
CA LEU A 53 -13.86 10.75 -8.53
C LEU A 53 -13.73 10.52 -7.02
N VAL A 54 -14.83 10.58 -6.26
CA VAL A 54 -14.82 10.28 -4.82
C VAL A 54 -14.39 8.84 -4.58
N VAL A 55 -15.03 7.88 -5.25
CA VAL A 55 -14.76 6.46 -5.08
C VAL A 55 -13.32 6.14 -5.46
N MET A 56 -12.83 6.64 -6.58
CA MET A 56 -11.45 6.40 -7.02
C MET A 56 -10.42 6.97 -6.05
N ASN A 57 -10.59 8.22 -5.59
CA ASN A 57 -9.66 8.81 -4.62
C ASN A 57 -9.67 8.09 -3.28
N LEU A 58 -10.85 7.67 -2.80
CA LEU A 58 -10.96 6.89 -1.56
C LEU A 58 -10.32 5.51 -1.71
N LEU A 59 -10.60 4.80 -2.81
CA LEU A 59 -10.04 3.47 -3.06
C LEU A 59 -8.52 3.51 -3.22
N THR A 60 -7.98 4.45 -4.01
CA THR A 60 -6.53 4.57 -4.21
C THR A 60 -5.82 5.00 -2.93
N SER A 61 -6.40 5.91 -2.15
CA SER A 61 -5.84 6.32 -0.85
C SER A 61 -5.87 5.20 0.17
N ALA A 62 -6.98 4.46 0.27
CA ALA A 62 -7.10 3.31 1.15
C ALA A 62 -6.15 2.18 0.74
N ALA A 63 -6.02 1.91 -0.56
CA ALA A 63 -5.07 0.94 -1.09
C ALA A 63 -3.62 1.34 -0.77
N ASN A 64 -3.28 2.62 -0.92
CA ASN A 64 -1.94 3.13 -0.59
C ASN A 64 -1.64 3.09 0.91
N LEU A 65 -2.66 3.03 1.77
CA LEU A 65 -2.48 2.89 3.22
C LEU A 65 -2.29 1.42 3.66
N LEU A 66 -2.51 0.44 2.78
CA LEU A 66 -2.32 -0.96 3.11
C LEU A 66 -0.86 -1.23 3.49
N PRO A 67 -0.61 -2.04 4.54
CA PRO A 67 0.73 -2.36 5.00
C PRO A 67 1.37 -3.42 4.09
N VAL A 68 1.39 -3.18 2.78
CA VAL A 68 1.86 -4.09 1.73
C VAL A 68 2.92 -3.40 0.89
N TYR A 69 4.12 -3.96 0.81
CA TYR A 69 5.17 -3.49 -0.10
C TYR A 69 4.75 -3.74 -1.56
N PRO A 70 4.90 -2.80 -2.52
CA PRO A 70 5.62 -1.52 -2.46
C PRO A 70 4.76 -0.28 -2.17
N LEU A 71 3.54 -0.43 -1.60
CA LEU A 71 2.66 0.70 -1.31
C LEU A 71 3.23 1.58 -0.17
N ASP A 72 2.78 2.84 -0.13
CA ASP A 72 3.24 3.83 0.85
C ASP A 72 3.01 3.36 2.30
N GLY A 73 1.90 2.66 2.55
CA GLY A 73 1.55 2.06 3.84
C GLY A 73 2.58 1.03 4.31
N GLY A 74 3.21 0.28 3.39
CA GLY A 74 4.31 -0.64 3.71
C GLY A 74 5.56 0.06 4.24
N HIS A 75 5.86 1.26 3.72
CA HIS A 75 6.98 2.07 4.19
C HIS A 75 6.66 2.71 5.55
N ALA A 76 5.39 3.06 5.77
CA ALA A 76 4.91 3.52 7.07
C ALA A 76 5.03 2.43 8.15
N THR A 77 4.64 1.18 7.83
CA THR A 77 4.83 0.04 8.75
C THR A 77 6.30 -0.30 8.97
N GLU A 78 7.15 -0.22 7.94
CA GLU A 78 8.60 -0.42 8.12
C GLU A 78 9.19 0.60 9.09
N ALA A 79 8.87 1.89 8.93
CA ALA A 79 9.34 2.94 9.83
C ALA A 79 8.84 2.72 11.27
N ALA A 80 7.56 2.36 11.44
CA ALA A 80 6.98 2.06 12.75
C ALA A 80 7.63 0.83 13.41
N LEU A 81 7.82 -0.26 12.67
CA LEU A 81 8.41 -1.50 13.17
C LEU A 81 9.91 -1.33 13.46
N ARG A 82 10.64 -0.54 12.68
CA ARG A 82 12.03 -0.17 13.00
C ARG A 82 12.12 0.62 14.31
N GLY A 83 11.19 1.55 14.54
CA GLY A 83 11.12 2.30 15.80
C GLY A 83 10.85 1.41 17.02
N LEU A 84 10.06 0.34 16.86
CA LEU A 84 9.70 -0.58 17.94
C LEU A 84 10.78 -1.66 18.21
N VAL A 85 11.42 -2.19 17.17
CA VAL A 85 12.32 -3.36 17.28
C VAL A 85 13.80 -2.96 17.29
N GLY A 86 14.15 -1.72 16.95
CA GLY A 86 15.50 -1.16 17.10
C GLY A 86 16.56 -1.67 16.10
N GLY A 87 16.21 -2.59 15.19
CA GLY A 87 17.11 -3.17 14.20
C GLY A 87 16.69 -2.87 12.76
N ARG A 88 17.62 -2.33 11.94
CA ARG A 88 17.36 -1.94 10.55
C ARG A 88 16.91 -3.12 9.67
N ALA A 89 17.59 -4.26 9.78
CA ALA A 89 17.28 -5.48 9.05
C ALA A 89 15.99 -6.16 9.56
N ILE A 90 15.77 -6.17 10.87
CA ILE A 90 14.60 -6.82 11.49
C ILE A 90 13.31 -6.07 11.15
N GLY A 91 13.34 -4.73 11.15
CA GLY A 91 12.16 -3.94 10.79
C GLY A 91 11.76 -4.08 9.32
N GLU A 92 12.73 -4.22 8.42
CA GLU A 92 12.47 -4.46 6.98
C GLU A 92 11.89 -5.86 6.76
N TYR A 93 12.47 -6.88 7.42
CA TYR A 93 11.96 -8.25 7.36
C TYR A 93 10.54 -8.36 7.95
N ALA A 94 10.28 -7.68 9.07
CA ALA A 94 8.96 -7.63 9.68
C ALA A 94 7.94 -6.94 8.78
N ALA A 95 8.29 -5.84 8.11
CA ALA A 95 7.40 -5.16 7.17
C ALA A 95 7.04 -6.04 5.96
N ILE A 96 8.01 -6.80 5.43
CA ILE A 96 7.77 -7.78 4.36
C ILE A 96 6.86 -8.91 4.84
N MET A 97 7.08 -9.44 6.05
CA MET A 97 6.20 -10.47 6.61
C MET A 97 4.78 -9.97 6.84
N VAL A 98 4.61 -8.76 7.37
CA VAL A 98 3.29 -8.12 7.53
C VAL A 98 2.63 -7.91 6.18
N SER A 99 3.38 -7.49 5.16
CA SER A 99 2.90 -7.35 3.78
C SER A 99 2.38 -8.67 3.22
N GLY A 100 3.17 -9.74 3.36
CA GLY A 100 2.79 -11.08 2.91
C GLY A 100 1.58 -11.62 3.66
N ALA A 101 1.52 -11.43 4.98
CA ALA A 101 0.39 -11.85 5.81
C ALA A 101 -0.89 -11.09 5.45
N CYS A 102 -0.80 -9.77 5.24
CA CYS A 102 -1.93 -8.94 4.85
C CYS A 102 -2.47 -9.36 3.47
N LEU A 103 -1.59 -9.54 2.48
CA LEU A 103 -1.98 -10.02 1.15
C LEU A 103 -2.66 -11.40 1.22
N THR A 104 -2.08 -12.31 2.00
CA THR A 104 -2.61 -13.67 2.19
C THR A 104 -3.99 -13.64 2.86
N ALA A 105 -4.18 -12.78 3.86
CA ALA A 105 -5.46 -12.62 4.54
C ALA A 105 -6.52 -12.02 3.62
N LEU A 106 -6.17 -10.99 2.84
CA LEU A 106 -7.06 -10.29 1.92
C LEU A 106 -7.53 -11.23 0.79
N VAL A 107 -6.60 -12.01 0.26
CA VAL A 107 -6.87 -13.10 -0.67
C VAL A 107 -7.73 -14.18 -0.02
N GLY A 108 -7.37 -14.67 1.17
CA GLY A 108 -8.13 -15.71 1.86
C GLY A 108 -9.58 -15.30 2.14
N ALA A 109 -9.78 -14.04 2.54
CA ALA A 109 -11.11 -13.44 2.69
C ALA A 109 -11.85 -13.39 1.35
N SER A 110 -11.19 -13.02 0.25
CA SER A 110 -11.81 -13.04 -1.08
C SER A 110 -12.20 -14.45 -1.52
N VAL A 111 -11.44 -15.50 -1.14
CA VAL A 111 -11.80 -16.90 -1.43
C VAL A 111 -13.03 -17.29 -0.63
N TRP A 112 -13.03 -16.93 0.66
CA TRP A 112 -14.08 -17.28 1.59
C TRP A 112 -15.44 -16.65 1.24
N TYR A 113 -15.42 -15.38 0.83
CA TYR A 113 -16.63 -14.65 0.43
C TYR A 113 -16.98 -14.80 -1.06
N GLY A 114 -16.03 -15.19 -1.91
CA GLY A 114 -16.14 -15.16 -3.38
C GLY A 114 -16.45 -16.49 -4.08
N GLY A 115 -16.51 -17.62 -3.37
CA GLY A 115 -17.07 -18.90 -3.85
C GLY A 115 -16.31 -19.66 -4.95
N ASP A 116 -15.71 -18.98 -5.94
CA ASP A 116 -15.13 -19.61 -7.14
C ASP A 116 -13.83 -18.90 -7.59
N ILE A 117 -12.79 -18.88 -6.75
CA ILE A 117 -11.48 -18.47 -7.26
C ILE A 117 -10.89 -19.61 -8.07
N ASN A 118 -10.99 -19.48 -9.39
CA ASN A 118 -10.39 -20.35 -10.39
C ASN A 118 -8.90 -20.62 -10.09
N LEU A 119 -8.37 -21.74 -10.60
CA LEU A 119 -6.96 -22.18 -10.49
C LEU A 119 -5.95 -21.06 -10.79
N VAL A 120 -6.31 -20.13 -11.69
CA VAL A 120 -5.54 -18.93 -12.05
C VAL A 120 -5.32 -18.01 -10.84
N GLY A 121 -6.32 -17.79 -10.00
CA GLY A 121 -6.16 -17.00 -8.78
C GLY A 121 -5.18 -17.67 -7.82
N ARG A 122 -5.32 -18.98 -7.59
CA ARG A 122 -4.40 -19.76 -6.73
C ARG A 122 -2.95 -19.71 -7.23
N LEU A 123 -2.73 -19.84 -8.54
CA LEU A 123 -1.41 -19.72 -9.17
C LEU A 123 -0.84 -18.30 -9.07
N ASN A 124 -1.65 -17.27 -9.28
CA ASN A 124 -1.20 -15.88 -9.19
C ASN A 124 -0.85 -15.49 -7.74
N ILE A 125 -1.58 -16.03 -6.76
CA ILE A 125 -1.28 -15.87 -5.33
C ILE A 125 0.05 -16.55 -4.98
N ALA A 126 0.23 -17.81 -5.38
CA ALA A 126 1.47 -18.55 -5.14
C ALA A 126 2.66 -17.89 -5.82
N PHE A 127 2.48 -17.38 -7.05
CA PHE A 127 3.52 -16.67 -7.79
C PHE A 127 3.88 -15.34 -7.14
N ASN A 128 2.89 -14.55 -6.69
CA ASN A 128 3.15 -13.30 -5.97
C ASN A 128 3.84 -13.55 -4.62
N LEU A 129 3.42 -14.55 -3.84
CA LEU A 129 4.10 -14.95 -2.61
C LEU A 129 5.54 -15.42 -2.87
N LEU A 130 5.76 -16.25 -3.91
CA LEU A 130 7.08 -16.74 -4.27
C LEU A 130 8.00 -15.62 -4.76
N MET A 131 7.49 -14.69 -5.58
CA MET A 131 8.24 -13.53 -6.06
C MET A 131 8.54 -12.53 -4.94
N LEU A 132 7.60 -12.33 -4.01
CA LEU A 132 7.75 -11.37 -2.91
C LEU A 132 8.64 -11.92 -1.80
N VAL A 133 8.56 -13.22 -1.49
CA VAL A 133 9.48 -13.87 -0.53
C VAL A 133 10.85 -14.08 -1.16
N GLY A 134 10.92 -14.64 -2.38
CA GLY A 134 12.17 -14.96 -3.05
C GLY A 134 12.96 -13.72 -3.49
N GLY A 135 12.29 -12.70 -4.03
CA GLY A 135 12.92 -11.46 -4.47
C GLY A 135 13.46 -10.61 -3.32
N ASN A 136 12.79 -10.63 -2.16
CA ASN A 136 13.26 -9.91 -0.98
C ASN A 136 14.33 -10.70 -0.20
N LEU A 137 14.24 -12.03 -0.11
CA LEU A 137 15.34 -12.84 0.45
C LEU A 137 16.64 -12.64 -0.33
N ALA A 138 16.56 -12.63 -1.67
CA ALA A 138 17.73 -12.42 -2.53
C ALA A 138 18.34 -11.02 -2.38
N ARG A 139 17.56 -10.03 -1.91
CA ARG A 139 18.03 -8.67 -1.67
C ARG A 139 18.69 -8.54 -0.29
N VAL A 140 18.12 -9.19 0.73
CA VAL A 140 18.69 -9.26 2.09
C VAL A 140 19.99 -10.07 2.12
N MET A 141 20.08 -11.20 1.41
CA MET A 141 21.33 -11.98 1.33
C MET A 141 22.46 -11.27 0.56
N ARG A 142 22.17 -10.14 -0.09
CA ARG A 142 23.14 -9.36 -0.87
C ARG A 142 23.58 -8.09 -0.15
N SER A 143 23.04 -7.82 1.05
CA SER A 143 23.38 -6.66 1.88
C SER A 143 24.40 -6.96 2.99
N ASP A 144 24.90 -8.20 3.05
CA ASP A 144 26.08 -8.61 3.82
C ASP A 144 27.31 -8.70 2.90
#